data_AF-A0A3N7BF72-F1
#
_entry.id   AF-A0A3N7BF72-F1
#
_cell.length_a   1.000
_cell.length_b   1.000
_cell.length_c   1.000
_cell.angle_alpha   90.00
_cell.angle_beta   90.00
_cell.angle_gamma   90.00
#
_symmetry.space_group_name_H-M   'P 1'
#
loop_
_entity.id
_entity.type
_entity.pdbx_description
1 polymer ?
#
loop_
_entity_poly.entity_id
_entity_poly.type
_entity_poly.pdbx_seq_one_letter_code
_entity_poly.pdbx_strand_id
1 'polypeptide(L)'
;MSLMLVLARAKEWGRLPGLEAQCSAIVDRLKVIEPLEKLDAAQVETVLRLIDRVRVEQAEVSGLIKPQIDDLLGRMGHLNQQKNLGKAYGSTH
;
A
#
# COMPACT_ATOMS: atom_id res chain seq x y z
N MET A 1 15.28 -4.56 -3.62
CA MET A 1 14.02 -3.80 -3.50
C MET A 1 12.88 -4.65 -3.98
N SER A 2 11.75 -4.67 -3.27
CA SER A 2 10.53 -5.36 -3.72
C SER A 2 9.86 -4.65 -4.89
N LEU A 3 9.11 -5.40 -5.69
CA LEU A 3 8.29 -4.88 -6.79
C LEU A 3 7.25 -3.85 -6.31
N MET A 4 6.71 -4.02 -5.10
CA MET A 4 5.75 -3.08 -4.50
C MET A 4 6.38 -1.70 -4.29
N LEU A 5 7.63 -1.65 -3.82
CA LEU A 5 8.36 -0.39 -3.64
C LEU A 5 8.71 0.27 -4.99
N VAL A 6 9.09 -0.53 -5.99
CA VAL A 6 9.37 -0.01 -7.34
C VAL A 6 8.13 0.65 -7.95
N LEU A 7 6.97 0.00 -7.83
CA LEU A 7 5.71 0.54 -8.36
C LEU A 7 5.22 1.75 -7.56
N ALA A 8 5.37 1.75 -6.23
CA ALA A 8 5.06 2.91 -5.41
C ALA A 8 5.91 4.13 -5.80
N ARG A 9 7.22 3.95 -6.03
CA ARG A 9 8.10 5.02 -6.50
C ARG A 9 7.78 5.48 -7.91
N ALA A 10 7.35 4.56 -8.79
CA ALA A 10 6.89 4.87 -10.14
C ALA A 10 5.49 5.50 -10.18
N LYS A 11 4.81 5.67 -9.03
CA LYS A 11 3.43 6.18 -8.92
C LYS A 11 2.39 5.31 -9.65
N GLU A 12 2.70 4.04 -9.84
CA GLU A 12 1.82 3.04 -10.48
C GLU A 12 0.79 2.51 -9.47
N TRP A 13 0.02 3.42 -8.87
CA TRP A 13 -0.86 3.12 -7.73
C TRP A 13 -1.93 2.08 -8.04
N GLY A 14 -2.42 2.05 -9.28
CA GLY A 14 -3.45 1.10 -9.71
C GLY A 14 -3.02 -0.37 -9.69
N ARG A 15 -1.70 -0.64 -9.67
CA ARG A 15 -1.14 -2.00 -9.68
C ARG A 15 -0.81 -2.52 -8.28
N LEU A 16 -0.78 -1.65 -7.28
CA LEU A 16 -0.43 -2.01 -5.90
C LEU A 16 -1.47 -2.91 -5.21
N PRO A 17 -2.80 -2.67 -5.32
CA PRO A 17 -3.79 -3.52 -4.67
C PRO A 17 -3.75 -4.97 -5.17
N GLY A 18 -3.52 -5.16 -6.48
CA GLY A 18 -3.40 -6.49 -7.08
C GLY A 18 -2.17 -7.26 -6.59
N LEU A 19 -1.08 -6.56 -6.29
CA LEU A 19 0.12 -7.16 -5.67
C LEU A 19 -0.08 -7.43 -4.18
N GLU A 20 -0.76 -6.55 -3.47
CA GLU A 20 -1.11 -6.75 -2.07
C GLU A 20 -1.96 -8.02 -1.88
N ALA A 21 -2.97 -8.22 -2.74
CA ALA A 21 -3.80 -9.43 -2.73
C ALA A 21 -2.97 -10.70 -2.96
N GLN A 22 -2.00 -10.67 -3.87
CA GLN A 22 -1.09 -11.79 -4.11
C GLN A 22 -0.19 -12.07 -2.90
N CYS A 23 0.37 -11.02 -2.29
CA CYS A 23 1.16 -11.14 -1.06
C CYS A 23 0.33 -11.73 0.08
N SER A 24 -0.91 -11.25 0.28
CA SER A 24 -1.82 -11.78 1.29
C SER A 24 -2.09 -13.27 1.06
N ALA A 25 -2.42 -13.67 -0.17
CA ALA A 25 -2.69 -15.07 -0.49
C ALA A 25 -1.50 -15.99 -0.21
N ILE A 26 -0.27 -15.52 -0.48
CA ILE A 26 0.95 -16.27 -0.16
C ILE A 26 1.13 -16.38 1.36
N VAL A 27 0.96 -15.29 2.10
CA VAL A 27 1.07 -15.28 3.56
C VAL A 27 0.00 -16.18 4.19
N ASP A 28 -1.23 -16.11 3.71
CA ASP A 28 -2.33 -16.92 4.22
C ASP A 28 -2.11 -18.41 3.95
N ARG A 29 -1.56 -18.75 2.78
CA ARG A 29 -1.13 -20.12 2.49
C ARG A 29 0.00 -20.57 3.43
N LEU A 30 0.99 -19.70 3.71
CA LEU A 30 2.10 -20.01 4.62
C LEU A 30 1.62 -20.24 6.06
N LYS A 31 0.57 -19.55 6.52
CA LYS A 31 -0.02 -19.74 7.87
C LYS A 31 -0.64 -21.12 8.07
N VAL A 32 -1.13 -21.75 7.00
CA VAL A 32 -1.83 -23.04 7.05
C VAL A 32 -0.87 -24.23 6.90
N ILE A 33 0.35 -23.98 6.43
CA ILE A 33 1.37 -25.03 6.31
C ILE A 33 1.92 -25.36 7.70
N GLU A 34 1.70 -26.59 8.15
CA GLU A 34 2.33 -27.12 9.36
C GLU A 34 3.81 -27.44 9.08
N PRO A 35 4.76 -26.88 9.84
CA PRO A 35 6.18 -27.16 9.62
C PRO A 35 6.50 -28.62 9.94
N LEU A 36 6.93 -29.39 8.94
CA LEU A 36 7.36 -30.78 9.10
C LEU A 36 8.67 -30.90 9.88
N GLU A 37 9.51 -29.87 9.84
CA GLU A 37 10.75 -29.77 10.59
C GLU A 37 10.86 -28.39 11.25
N LYS A 38 11.52 -28.35 12.42
CA LYS A 38 11.86 -27.07 13.05
C LYS A 38 13.00 -26.42 12.28
N LEU A 39 12.86 -25.13 12.03
CA LEU A 39 13.92 -24.33 11.45
C LEU A 39 15.15 -24.36 12.36
N ASP A 40 16.34 -24.52 11.77
CA ASP A 40 17.60 -24.34 12.49
C ASP A 40 17.85 -22.87 12.84
N ALA A 41 18.86 -22.59 13.67
CA ALA A 41 19.14 -21.23 14.12
C ALA A 41 19.49 -20.26 12.97
N ALA A 42 20.15 -20.73 11.91
CA ALA A 42 20.52 -19.90 10.76
C ALA A 42 19.30 -19.60 9.88
N GLN A 43 18.39 -20.56 9.75
CA GLN A 43 17.12 -20.41 9.05
C GLN A 43 16.20 -19.44 9.80
N VAL A 44 16.13 -19.53 11.13
CA VAL A 44 15.37 -18.58 11.97
C VAL A 44 15.92 -17.16 11.80
N GLU A 45 17.24 -16.99 11.87
CA GLU A 45 17.86 -15.67 11.69
C GLU A 45 17.57 -15.08 10.30
N THR A 46 17.59 -15.93 9.27
CA THR A 46 17.25 -15.53 7.90
C THR A 46 15.80 -15.09 7.78
N VAL A 47 14.86 -15.82 8.38
CA VAL A 47 13.44 -15.45 8.40
C VAL A 47 13.24 -14.13 9.12
N LEU A 48 13.87 -13.91 10.27
CA LEU A 48 13.78 -12.64 11.01
C LEU A 48 14.30 -11.47 10.17
N ARG A 49 15.44 -11.63 9.48
CA ARG A 49 15.97 -10.63 8.55
C ARG A 49 15.01 -10.32 7.40
N LEU A 50 14.36 -11.35 6.84
CA LEU A 50 13.39 -11.17 5.76
C LEU A 50 12.14 -10.43 6.25
N ILE A 51 11.64 -10.74 7.46
CA ILE A 51 10.50 -10.05 8.07
C ILE A 51 10.81 -8.57 8.31
N ASP A 52 11.98 -8.26 8.88
CA ASP A 52 12.38 -6.87 9.11
C ASP A 52 12.50 -6.10 7.80
N ARG A 53 13.08 -6.72 6.77
CA ARG A 53 13.14 -6.10 5.44
C ARG A 53 11.75 -5.82 4.88
N VAL A 54 10.80 -6.76 4.98
CA VAL A 54 9.42 -6.57 4.51
C VAL A 54 8.75 -5.42 5.27
N ARG A 55 8.96 -5.31 6.59
CA ARG A 55 8.43 -4.21 7.41
C ARG A 55 8.97 -2.85 7.00
N VAL A 56 10.28 -2.76 6.77
CA VAL A 56 10.92 -1.52 6.31
C VAL A 56 10.39 -1.12 4.93
N GLU A 57 10.32 -2.06 3.99
CA GLU A 57 9.80 -1.80 2.65
C GLU A 57 8.30 -1.40 2.69
N GLN A 58 7.48 -2.02 3.55
CA GLN A 58 6.08 -1.61 3.73
C GLN A 58 5.93 -0.22 4.37
N ALA A 59 6.78 0.12 5.34
CA ALA A 59 6.76 1.45 5.95
C ALA A 59 7.09 2.53 4.92
N GLU A 60 8.04 2.25 4.02
CA GLU A 60 8.39 3.16 2.91
C GLU A 60 7.24 3.31 1.91
N VAL A 61 6.62 2.21 1.48
CA VAL A 61 5.44 2.25 0.60
C VAL A 61 4.29 3.03 1.25
N SER A 62 4.03 2.82 2.53
CA SER A 62 3.00 3.53 3.28
C SER A 62 3.29 5.03 3.39
N GLY A 63 4.56 5.40 3.59
CA GLY A 63 5.02 6.78 3.62
C GLY A 63 4.86 7.49 2.27
N LEU A 64 4.93 6.76 1.16
CA LEU A 64 4.69 7.30 -0.18
C LEU A 64 3.19 7.41 -0.52
N ILE A 65 2.38 6.44 -0.10
CA ILE A 65 0.95 6.39 -0.46
C ILE A 65 0.12 7.39 0.37
N LYS A 66 0.32 7.44 1.70
CA LYS A 66 -0.52 8.26 2.60
C LYS A 66 -0.63 9.73 2.16
N PRO A 67 0.48 10.44 1.86
CA PRO A 67 0.39 11.84 1.44
C PRO A 67 -0.35 12.03 0.12
N GLN A 68 -0.29 11.05 -0.79
CA GLN A 68 -0.99 11.12 -2.08
C GLN A 68 -2.51 10.97 -1.90
N ILE A 69 -2.94 10.13 -0.97
CA ILE A 69 -4.36 9.98 -0.62
C ILE A 69 -4.87 11.27 0.04
N ASP A 70 -4.10 11.83 0.97
CA ASP A 70 -4.46 13.07 1.67
C ASP A 70 -4.61 14.25 0.69
N ASP A 71 -3.67 14.41 -0.24
CA ASP A 71 -3.72 15.44 -1.28
C ASP A 71 -4.92 15.23 -2.22
N LEU A 72 -5.21 13.99 -2.63
CA LEU A 72 -6.37 13.69 -3.46
C LEU A 72 -7.68 14.04 -2.75
N LEU A 73 -7.83 13.67 -1.48
CA LEU A 73 -8.99 14.01 -0.66
C LEU A 73 -9.16 15.52 -0.51
N GLY A 74 -8.06 16.26 -0.29
CA GLY A 74 -8.05 17.72 -0.25
C GLY A 74 -8.54 18.34 -1.54
N ARG A 75 -8.01 17.89 -2.70
CA ARG A 75 -8.43 18.38 -4.02
C ARG A 75 -9.89 18.07 -4.32
N MET A 76 -10.36 16.88 -3.96
CA MET A 76 -11.78 16.52 -4.10
C MET A 76 -12.69 17.40 -3.23
N GLY A 77 -12.26 17.73 -2.01
CA GLY A 77 -12.95 18.66 -1.13
C GLY A 77 -13.10 20.06 -1.75
N HIS A 78 -12.00 20.60 -2.29
CA HIS A 78 -12.02 21.87 -3.01
C HIS A 78 -12.93 21.85 -4.24
N LEU A 79 -12.87 20.79 -5.04
CA LEU A 79 -13.71 20.66 -6.24
C LEU A 79 -15.20 20.57 -5.89
N ASN A 80 -15.54 19.89 -4.79
CA ASN A 80 -16.91 19.83 -4.31
C ASN A 80 -17.41 21.20 -3.79
N GLN A 81 -16.57 21.93 -3.07
CA GLN A 81 -16.88 23.32 -2.67
C GLN A 81 -17.09 24.22 -3.88
N GLN A 82 -16.22 24.15 -4.89
CA GLN A 82 -16.34 24.93 -6.12
C GLN A 82 -17.63 24.61 -6.88
N LYS A 83 -18.00 23.33 -6.97
CA LYS A 83 -19.27 22.89 -7.57
C LYS A 83 -20.48 23.41 -6.80
N ASN A 84 -20.43 23.42 -5.47
CA ASN A 84 -21.51 23.94 -4.63
C ASN A 84 -21.65 25.45 -4.77
N LEU A 85 -20.54 26.19 -4.83
CA LEU A 85 -20.54 27.63 -5.11
C LEU A 85 -21.07 27.92 -6.52
N GLY A 86 -20.63 27.16 -7.53
CA GLY A 86 -21.16 27.26 -8.89
C GLY A 86 -22.66 26.98 -8.97
N LYS A 87 -23.22 26.10 -8.14
CA LYS A 87 -24.67 25.88 -8.06
C LYS A 87 -25.41 26.99 -7.31
N ALA A 88 -24.83 27.49 -6.22
CA ALA A 88 -25.43 28.53 -5.38
C ALA A 88 -25.47 29.90 -6.09
N TYR A 89 -24.48 30.18 -6.93
CA TYR A 89 -24.34 31.46 -7.63
C TYR A 89 -24.57 31.37 -9.15
N GLY A 90 -24.66 30.17 -9.73
CA GLY A 90 -24.75 29.93 -11.18
C GLY A 90 -26.15 29.65 -11.74
N SER A 91 -27.20 30.20 -11.13
CA SER A 91 -28.50 30.37 -11.80
C SER A 91 -28.83 31.85 -11.91
N THR A 92 -28.04 32.56 -12.71
CA THR A 92 -28.48 33.78 -13.40
C THR A 92 -28.15 33.62 -14.87
N HIS A 93 -29.02 32.90 -15.58
CA HIS A 93 -29.21 33.06 -17.01
C HIS A 93 -30.68 32.94 -17.34
#